data_AF-A0A1T5K377-F1
#
_entry.id   AF-A0A1T5K377-F1
#
_cell.length_a   1.000
_cell.length_b   1.000
_cell.length_c   1.000
_cell.angle_alpha   90.00
_cell.angle_beta   90.00
_cell.angle_gamma   90.00
#
_symmetry.space_group_name_H-M   'P 1'
#
loop_
_entity.id
_entity.type
_entity.pdbx_description
1 polymer ?
#
loop_
_entity_poly.entity_id
_entity_poly.type
_entity_poly.pdbx_seq_one_letter_code
_entity_poly.pdbx_strand_id
1 'polypeptide(L)'
;MKKMLLLALTLCVVSFNILSAQSPDPLPRRDSINVLLEFSLKIYRTYPDQACKLAERAFRYATEEKDVLLEGKSSFMLGMVYKELNDPQRSLREYRHALQLFETLHDSTRIGRTYNGMGTVYLFNLNHVTWSSYYLNKAKSYLQHDSVNLANVLTNIGSLKLRTGNLDEALTLYRSAYEIQQKHNDLPRMSVSLNNIATVLDHKKDFRASIEYYQKSLQIERILENRKSIATVLLGLAGANCQNGAHDQAEVYLRESMAISKKYSFHVNYVSALQYMAYECEHTHKLSEAKNFALEANTLADKYHLSHIKGEIYHQLSILHEKMGELKEALVYQQKCSSFKDSIANVERKAAADLVDLKEKTVQASTPAPVVYWPWLSLVLVGSASLGFIFYRKRKHQHHSPAITEMDMNETTVQAAQEYIVPEVGKYRITNNVQDIASGNNPTPEKSQAIAPDNDMAIPKPAVHLEVINGQGMKLINLDDVQWFQKEGKSYHAFTEKGNYRVRQNMADLEDSLPKTKFFRINRSVIINTSQMSNYSFWENHKYIIRMRDPRKSEFTISRNRLREMKETFNVFEN
;
A
#
# COMPACT_ATOMS: atom_id res chain seq x y z
N MET A 1 39.91 -14.93 60.44
CA MET A 1 38.59 -15.53 60.12
C MET A 1 37.48 -14.51 59.87
N LYS A 2 37.14 -13.60 60.81
CA LYS A 2 36.02 -12.64 60.62
C LYS A 2 36.12 -11.71 59.39
N LYS A 3 37.34 -11.29 58.99
CA LYS A 3 37.55 -10.45 57.79
C LYS A 3 37.37 -11.20 56.45
N MET A 4 37.65 -12.50 56.40
CA MET A 4 37.40 -13.31 55.19
C MET A 4 35.92 -13.65 55.03
N LEU A 5 35.20 -13.86 56.14
CA LEU A 5 33.75 -14.08 56.11
C LEU A 5 32.99 -12.84 55.61
N LEU A 6 33.45 -11.64 56.01
CA LEU A 6 32.87 -10.38 55.55
C LEU A 6 33.14 -10.14 54.06
N LEU A 7 34.36 -10.45 53.58
CA LEU A 7 34.72 -10.33 52.16
C LEU A 7 33.92 -11.30 51.28
N ALA A 8 33.72 -12.53 51.74
CA ALA A 8 32.91 -13.54 51.06
C ALA A 8 31.41 -13.16 51.05
N LEU A 9 30.88 -12.61 52.15
CA LEU A 9 29.51 -12.08 52.18
C LEU A 9 29.34 -10.88 51.25
N THR A 10 30.30 -9.95 51.18
CA THR A 10 30.24 -8.81 50.26
C THR A 10 30.37 -9.24 48.81
N LEU A 11 31.20 -10.26 48.51
CA LEU A 11 31.31 -10.83 47.15
C LEU A 11 30.03 -11.57 46.76
N CYS A 12 29.39 -12.31 47.68
CA CYS A 12 28.09 -12.94 47.44
C CYS A 12 26.98 -11.91 47.20
N VAL A 13 26.93 -10.83 47.98
CA VAL A 13 25.92 -9.75 47.82
C VAL A 13 26.16 -8.95 46.54
N VAL A 14 27.41 -8.73 46.14
CA VAL A 14 27.75 -8.08 44.85
C VAL A 14 27.44 -9.01 43.68
N SER A 15 27.72 -10.33 43.77
CA SER A 15 27.31 -11.28 42.74
C SER A 15 25.80 -11.49 42.67
N PHE A 16 25.07 -11.36 43.79
CA PHE A 16 23.61 -11.42 43.83
C PHE A 16 22.98 -10.15 43.28
N ASN A 17 23.56 -8.97 43.53
CA ASN A 17 23.12 -7.69 42.95
C ASN A 17 23.47 -7.54 41.47
N ILE A 18 24.54 -8.18 40.99
CA ILE A 18 24.87 -8.27 39.55
C ILE A 18 24.01 -9.32 38.84
N LEU A 19 23.56 -10.39 39.54
CA LEU A 19 22.54 -11.31 39.02
C LEU A 19 21.10 -10.77 39.13
N SER A 20 20.83 -9.84 40.05
CA SER A 20 19.52 -9.20 40.24
C SER A 20 19.40 -7.85 39.54
N ALA A 21 20.44 -7.39 38.85
CA ALA A 21 20.29 -6.44 37.75
C ALA A 21 19.61 -7.18 36.58
N GLN A 22 18.37 -7.59 36.81
CA GLN A 22 17.45 -7.93 35.74
C GLN A 22 17.52 -6.76 34.77
N SER A 23 17.88 -7.05 33.52
CA SER A 23 17.44 -6.22 32.40
C SER A 23 16.01 -5.76 32.70
N PRO A 24 15.66 -4.48 32.53
CA PRO A 24 14.30 -3.99 32.82
C PRO A 24 13.32 -5.03 32.28
N ASP A 25 12.43 -5.54 33.15
CA ASP A 25 11.54 -6.65 32.81
C ASP A 25 11.06 -6.44 31.37
N PRO A 26 11.26 -7.42 30.47
CA PRO A 26 10.96 -7.23 29.07
C PRO A 26 9.54 -6.70 28.99
N LEU A 27 9.38 -5.50 28.40
CA LEU A 27 8.10 -4.80 28.28
C LEU A 27 7.01 -5.83 28.02
N PRO A 28 5.86 -5.77 28.74
CA PRO A 28 4.75 -6.68 28.48
C PRO A 28 4.58 -6.82 26.98
N ARG A 29 4.50 -8.06 26.49
CA ARG A 29 4.61 -8.33 25.04
C ARG A 29 3.64 -7.48 24.21
N ARG A 30 2.50 -7.13 24.81
CA ARG A 30 1.51 -6.15 24.31
C ARG A 30 2.07 -4.74 24.07
N ASP A 31 2.81 -4.19 25.02
CA ASP A 31 3.43 -2.86 24.93
C ASP A 31 4.54 -2.85 23.87
N SER A 32 5.29 -3.95 23.76
CA SER A 32 6.28 -4.11 22.69
C SER A 32 5.64 -4.04 21.30
N ILE A 33 4.42 -4.57 21.11
CA ILE A 33 3.69 -4.49 19.83
C ILE A 33 3.31 -3.04 19.52
N ASN A 34 2.75 -2.31 20.49
CA ASN A 34 2.36 -0.92 20.27
C ASN A 34 3.58 -0.05 19.89
N VAL A 35 4.72 -0.23 20.57
CA VAL A 35 5.97 0.48 20.24
C VAL A 35 6.43 0.16 18.81
N LEU A 36 6.39 -1.11 18.40
CA LEU A 36 6.74 -1.49 17.02
C LEU A 36 5.82 -0.84 15.99
N LEU A 37 4.52 -0.76 16.27
CA LEU A 37 3.53 -0.13 15.40
C LEU A 37 3.70 1.39 15.33
N GLU A 38 3.97 2.06 16.44
CA GLU A 38 4.24 3.49 16.48
C GLU A 38 5.51 3.84 15.71
N PHE A 39 6.59 3.07 15.91
CA PHE A 39 7.82 3.30 15.19
C PHE A 39 7.67 3.03 13.69
N SER A 40 6.95 1.95 13.32
CA SER A 40 6.58 1.68 11.92
C SER A 40 5.79 2.85 11.32
N LEU A 41 4.77 3.37 12.03
CA LEU A 41 3.97 4.51 11.60
C LEU A 41 4.80 5.81 11.44
N LYS A 42 5.86 5.99 12.22
CA LYS A 42 6.75 7.15 12.10
C LYS A 42 7.60 7.10 10.83
N ILE A 43 8.07 5.90 10.45
CA ILE A 43 9.05 5.74 9.37
C ILE A 43 8.48 5.20 8.06
N TYR A 44 7.21 4.78 8.00
CA TYR A 44 6.69 4.07 6.82
C TYR A 44 6.74 4.84 5.49
N ARG A 45 6.75 6.18 5.51
CA ARG A 45 6.88 7.01 4.29
C ARG A 45 8.32 7.28 3.87
N THR A 46 9.28 7.12 4.80
CA THR A 46 10.69 7.44 4.58
C THR A 46 11.54 6.19 4.42
N TYR A 47 11.26 5.15 5.21
CA TYR A 47 11.93 3.85 5.20
C TYR A 47 10.92 2.70 5.18
N PRO A 48 10.14 2.55 4.09
CA PRO A 48 9.05 1.60 4.03
C PRO A 48 9.49 0.13 4.23
N ASP A 49 10.67 -0.26 3.73
CA ASP A 49 11.19 -1.62 3.95
C ASP A 49 11.46 -1.92 5.43
N GLN A 50 11.98 -0.95 6.18
CA GLN A 50 12.22 -1.08 7.61
C GLN A 50 10.91 -1.07 8.39
N ALA A 51 9.98 -0.19 8.01
CA ALA A 51 8.64 -0.15 8.57
C ALA A 51 7.91 -1.49 8.39
N CYS A 52 8.12 -2.16 7.25
CA CYS A 52 7.54 -3.47 6.95
C CYS A 52 8.00 -4.50 7.95
N LYS A 53 9.32 -4.63 8.16
CA LYS A 53 9.89 -5.59 9.12
C LYS A 53 9.35 -5.39 10.55
N LEU A 54 9.19 -4.13 10.96
CA LEU A 54 8.61 -3.78 12.27
C LEU A 54 7.15 -4.18 12.37
N ALA A 55 6.35 -3.87 11.33
CA ALA A 55 4.93 -4.22 11.28
C ALA A 55 4.71 -5.74 11.19
N GLU A 56 5.56 -6.48 10.46
CA GLU A 56 5.53 -7.95 10.41
C GLU A 56 5.87 -8.56 11.77
N ARG A 57 6.85 -8.00 12.48
CA ARG A 57 7.18 -8.43 13.86
C ARG A 57 6.03 -8.16 14.82
N ALA A 58 5.43 -6.97 14.75
CA ALA A 58 4.26 -6.60 15.54
C ALA A 58 3.07 -7.55 15.27
N PHE A 59 2.82 -7.86 13.99
CA PHE A 59 1.77 -8.78 13.57
C PHE A 59 1.99 -10.18 14.14
N ARG A 60 3.19 -10.75 14.01
CA ARG A 60 3.51 -12.08 14.57
C ARG A 60 3.26 -12.14 16.08
N TYR A 61 3.75 -11.15 16.82
CA TYR A 61 3.52 -11.10 18.27
C TYR A 61 2.05 -10.95 18.62
N ALA A 62 1.29 -10.12 17.88
CA ALA A 62 -0.15 -9.97 18.11
C ALA A 62 -0.92 -11.28 17.88
N THR A 63 -0.56 -12.04 16.85
CA THR A 63 -1.16 -13.36 16.55
C THR A 63 -0.80 -14.39 17.63
N GLU A 64 0.45 -14.42 18.11
CA GLU A 64 0.88 -15.31 19.21
C GLU A 64 0.11 -15.03 20.51
N GLU A 65 -0.09 -13.75 20.82
CA GLU A 65 -0.86 -13.29 21.98
C GLU A 65 -2.38 -13.47 21.79
N LYS A 66 -2.82 -13.78 20.57
CA LYS A 66 -4.24 -13.87 20.17
C LYS A 66 -5.02 -12.59 20.49
N ASP A 67 -4.35 -11.43 20.45
CA ASP A 67 -4.98 -10.13 20.65
C ASP A 67 -5.53 -9.61 19.30
N VAL A 68 -6.83 -9.84 19.10
CA VAL A 68 -7.57 -9.47 17.87
C VAL A 68 -7.41 -7.98 17.51
N LEU A 69 -7.36 -7.10 18.52
CA LEU A 69 -7.23 -5.66 18.29
C LEU A 69 -5.82 -5.31 17.78
N LEU A 70 -4.78 -5.88 18.40
CA LEU A 70 -3.41 -5.66 17.98
C LEU A 70 -3.09 -6.33 16.64
N GLU A 71 -3.70 -7.48 16.36
CA GLU A 71 -3.58 -8.15 15.08
C GLU A 71 -4.20 -7.28 13.97
N GLY A 72 -5.40 -6.75 14.21
CA GLY A 72 -6.06 -5.81 13.29
C GLY A 72 -5.25 -4.54 13.07
N LYS A 73 -4.70 -3.93 14.13
CA LYS A 73 -3.82 -2.75 14.02
C LYS A 73 -2.54 -3.06 13.23
N SER A 74 -1.95 -4.23 13.45
CA SER A 74 -0.72 -4.64 12.76
C SER A 74 -0.97 -4.90 11.28
N SER A 75 -2.06 -5.59 10.94
CA SER A 75 -2.45 -5.80 9.55
C SER A 75 -2.83 -4.48 8.86
N PHE A 76 -3.50 -3.55 9.55
CA PHE A 76 -3.73 -2.20 9.03
C PHE A 76 -2.41 -1.47 8.73
N MET A 77 -1.41 -1.58 9.62
CA MET A 77 -0.10 -1.00 9.41
C MET A 77 0.61 -1.64 8.21
N LEU A 78 0.58 -2.96 8.07
CA LEU A 78 1.11 -3.65 6.88
C LEU A 78 0.41 -3.17 5.60
N GLY A 79 -0.90 -2.98 5.64
CA GLY A 79 -1.66 -2.37 4.54
C GLY A 79 -1.13 -0.99 4.14
N MET A 80 -0.79 -0.14 5.11
CA MET A 80 -0.17 1.16 4.87
C MET A 80 1.25 1.03 4.31
N VAL A 81 2.09 0.16 4.85
CA VAL A 81 3.46 -0.03 4.38
C VAL A 81 3.49 -0.57 2.94
N TYR A 82 2.71 -1.61 2.64
CA TYR A 82 2.65 -2.18 1.29
C TYR A 82 2.16 -1.19 0.25
N LYS A 83 1.29 -0.24 0.62
CA LYS A 83 0.89 0.86 -0.25
C LYS A 83 2.09 1.75 -0.62
N GLU A 84 2.93 2.10 0.35
CA GLU A 84 4.13 2.92 0.11
C GLU A 84 5.21 2.14 -0.65
N LEU A 85 5.32 0.82 -0.44
CA LEU A 85 6.17 -0.08 -1.25
C LEU A 85 5.65 -0.30 -2.68
N ASN A 86 4.52 0.31 -3.04
CA ASN A 86 3.84 0.12 -4.31
C ASN A 86 3.48 -1.35 -4.61
N ASP A 87 3.11 -2.11 -3.58
CA ASP A 87 2.50 -3.44 -3.68
C ASP A 87 1.00 -3.36 -3.33
N PRO A 88 0.14 -2.91 -4.27
CA PRO A 88 -1.28 -2.71 -4.01
C PRO A 88 -2.01 -4.02 -3.70
N GLN A 89 -1.51 -5.18 -4.15
CA GLN A 89 -2.16 -6.47 -3.93
C GLN A 89 -1.99 -6.94 -2.49
N ARG A 90 -0.77 -6.86 -1.94
CA ARG A 90 -0.56 -7.13 -0.52
C ARG A 90 -1.24 -6.08 0.35
N SER A 91 -1.17 -4.80 -0.04
CA SER A 91 -1.85 -3.73 0.70
C SER A 91 -3.35 -3.99 0.87
N LEU A 92 -4.07 -4.31 -0.23
CA LEU A 92 -5.49 -4.61 -0.17
C LEU A 92 -5.80 -5.91 0.60
N ARG A 93 -4.92 -6.92 0.55
CA ARG A 93 -5.07 -8.15 1.33
C ARG A 93 -5.04 -7.85 2.83
N GLU A 94 -4.03 -7.10 3.27
CA GLU A 94 -3.85 -6.73 4.67
C GLU A 94 -4.97 -5.80 5.15
N TYR A 95 -5.39 -4.82 4.35
CA TYR A 95 -6.57 -4.02 4.70
C TYR A 95 -7.84 -4.86 4.83
N ARG A 96 -8.05 -5.87 3.99
CA ARG A 96 -9.21 -6.77 4.13
C ARG A 96 -9.13 -7.61 5.41
N HIS A 97 -7.94 -8.07 5.77
CA HIS A 97 -7.75 -8.81 7.01
C HIS A 97 -8.01 -7.93 8.24
N ALA A 98 -7.42 -6.72 8.27
CA ALA A 98 -7.70 -5.73 9.29
C ALA A 98 -9.21 -5.38 9.38
N LEU A 99 -9.87 -5.22 8.24
CA LEU A 99 -11.31 -4.94 8.18
C LEU A 99 -12.13 -6.04 8.86
N GLN A 100 -11.86 -7.31 8.56
CA GLN A 100 -12.55 -8.44 9.19
C GLN A 100 -12.38 -8.42 10.72
N LEU A 101 -11.18 -8.16 11.21
CA LEU A 101 -10.89 -8.09 12.65
C LEU A 101 -11.57 -6.87 13.31
N PHE A 102 -11.66 -5.72 12.64
CA PHE A 102 -12.36 -4.57 13.20
C PHE A 102 -13.88 -4.71 13.13
N GLU A 103 -14.41 -5.46 12.17
CA GLU A 103 -15.83 -5.83 12.10
C GLU A 103 -16.25 -6.74 13.25
N THR A 104 -15.42 -7.72 13.65
CA THR A 104 -15.68 -8.56 14.83
C THR A 104 -15.62 -7.78 16.14
N LEU A 105 -14.79 -6.74 16.19
CA LEU A 105 -14.69 -5.82 17.33
C LEU A 105 -15.75 -4.70 17.33
N HIS A 106 -16.54 -4.59 16.25
CA HIS A 106 -17.49 -3.50 16.03
C HIS A 106 -16.88 -2.08 16.15
N ASP A 107 -15.60 -1.92 15.79
CA ASP A 107 -14.87 -0.65 15.86
C ASP A 107 -15.12 0.18 14.59
N SER A 108 -16.18 1.00 14.63
CA SER A 108 -16.59 1.87 13.50
C SER A 108 -15.46 2.77 13.00
N THR A 109 -14.65 3.33 13.91
CA THR A 109 -13.56 4.23 13.55
C THR A 109 -12.48 3.50 12.76
N ARG A 110 -12.07 2.30 13.20
CA ARG A 110 -11.05 1.52 12.49
C ARG A 110 -11.56 0.93 11.18
N ILE A 111 -12.83 0.55 11.11
CA ILE A 111 -13.49 0.16 9.86
C ILE A 111 -13.41 1.34 8.86
N GLY A 112 -13.82 2.54 9.27
CA GLY A 112 -13.77 3.74 8.43
C GLY A 112 -12.35 4.08 7.97
N ARG A 113 -11.35 4.01 8.87
CA ARG A 113 -9.94 4.21 8.53
C ARG A 113 -9.41 3.18 7.53
N THR A 114 -9.84 1.92 7.66
CA THR A 114 -9.45 0.83 6.77
C THR A 114 -10.04 1.03 5.37
N TYR A 115 -11.32 1.39 5.28
CA TYR A 115 -11.93 1.79 4.01
C TYR A 115 -11.24 3.00 3.37
N ASN A 116 -10.84 3.99 4.17
CA ASN A 116 -10.04 5.12 3.67
C ASN A 116 -8.71 4.63 3.08
N GLY A 117 -8.01 3.74 3.78
CA GLY A 117 -6.77 3.10 3.32
C GLY A 117 -6.97 2.41 1.96
N MET A 118 -7.99 1.55 1.83
CA MET A 118 -8.33 0.89 0.56
C MET A 118 -8.64 1.90 -0.55
N GLY A 119 -9.42 2.94 -0.24
CA GLY A 119 -9.73 4.01 -1.19
C GLY A 119 -8.49 4.73 -1.73
N THR A 120 -7.48 4.95 -0.88
CA THR A 120 -6.19 5.52 -1.31
C THR A 120 -5.37 4.57 -2.17
N VAL A 121 -5.37 3.26 -1.91
CA VAL A 121 -4.67 2.28 -2.77
C VAL A 121 -5.27 2.30 -4.18
N TYR A 122 -6.60 2.28 -4.27
CA TYR A 122 -7.27 2.37 -5.56
C TYR A 122 -6.99 3.70 -6.26
N LEU A 123 -6.93 4.81 -5.53
CA LEU A 123 -6.68 6.12 -6.13
C LEU A 123 -5.25 6.27 -6.66
N PHE A 124 -4.26 5.96 -5.82
CA PHE A 124 -2.87 6.36 -6.05
C PHE A 124 -2.00 5.26 -6.66
N ASN A 125 -2.26 3.98 -6.35
CA ASN A 125 -1.45 2.87 -6.87
C ASN A 125 -2.09 2.20 -8.09
N LEU A 126 -3.43 2.10 -8.10
CA LEU A 126 -4.15 1.38 -9.16
C LEU A 126 -4.83 2.29 -10.18
N ASN A 127 -4.84 3.61 -9.95
CA ASN A 127 -5.56 4.58 -10.77
C ASN A 127 -7.01 4.16 -11.09
N HIS A 128 -7.73 3.68 -10.07
CA HIS A 128 -9.08 3.15 -10.21
C HIS A 128 -10.09 4.07 -9.52
N VAL A 129 -10.49 5.12 -10.23
CA VAL A 129 -11.39 6.19 -9.76
C VAL A 129 -12.65 5.63 -9.09
N THR A 130 -13.30 4.62 -9.67
CA THR A 130 -14.60 4.20 -9.14
C THR A 130 -14.54 3.39 -7.86
N TRP A 131 -13.59 2.47 -7.73
CA TRP A 131 -13.34 1.78 -6.45
C TRP A 131 -12.86 2.75 -5.39
N SER A 132 -11.99 3.70 -5.75
CA SER A 132 -11.59 4.78 -4.86
C SER A 132 -12.83 5.53 -4.34
N SER A 133 -13.72 5.97 -5.22
CA SER A 133 -14.99 6.62 -4.85
C SER A 133 -15.84 5.77 -3.91
N TYR A 134 -16.02 4.49 -4.22
CA TYR A 134 -16.81 3.57 -3.40
C TYR A 134 -16.24 3.46 -1.97
N TYR A 135 -14.95 3.17 -1.84
CA TYR A 135 -14.31 2.95 -0.54
C TYR A 135 -14.19 4.25 0.26
N LEU A 136 -13.90 5.39 -0.38
CA LEU A 136 -13.84 6.68 0.31
C LEU A 136 -15.23 7.13 0.79
N ASN A 137 -16.30 6.87 0.04
CA ASN A 137 -17.66 7.17 0.49
C ASN A 137 -18.10 6.27 1.65
N LYS A 138 -17.72 4.98 1.63
CA LYS A 138 -17.88 4.11 2.81
C LYS A 138 -17.09 4.64 4.01
N ALA A 139 -15.84 5.02 3.83
CA ALA A 139 -15.05 5.60 4.92
C ALA A 139 -15.73 6.84 5.52
N LYS A 140 -16.28 7.72 4.67
CA LYS A 140 -17.02 8.91 5.08
C LYS A 140 -18.25 8.56 5.93
N SER A 141 -19.00 7.51 5.58
CA SER A 141 -20.19 7.11 6.35
C SER A 141 -19.86 6.57 7.74
N TYR A 142 -18.76 5.81 7.89
CA TYR A 142 -18.32 5.29 9.19
C TYR A 142 -17.69 6.36 10.10
N LEU A 143 -17.19 7.46 9.53
CA LEU A 143 -16.44 8.48 10.25
C LEU A 143 -17.20 9.80 10.45
N GLN A 144 -18.52 9.83 10.24
CA GLN A 144 -19.33 11.06 10.38
C GLN A 144 -19.22 11.70 11.77
N HIS A 145 -18.99 10.91 12.81
CA HIS A 145 -18.86 11.36 14.20
C HIS A 145 -17.40 11.48 14.67
N ASP A 146 -16.43 11.20 13.80
CA ASP A 146 -15.00 11.33 14.08
C ASP A 146 -14.43 12.43 13.19
N SER A 147 -14.51 13.68 13.67
CA SER A 147 -14.13 14.85 12.85
C SER A 147 -12.68 14.80 12.34
N VAL A 148 -11.74 14.30 13.16
CA VAL A 148 -10.32 14.20 12.77
C VAL A 148 -10.14 13.22 11.62
N ASN A 149 -10.71 12.01 11.71
CA ASN A 149 -10.61 11.04 10.62
C ASN A 149 -11.47 11.41 9.41
N LEU A 150 -12.61 12.10 9.62
CA LEU A 150 -13.43 12.64 8.54
C LEU A 150 -12.65 13.63 7.68
N ALA A 151 -11.88 14.54 8.28
CA ALA A 151 -11.05 15.50 7.53
C ALA A 151 -10.06 14.81 6.57
N ASN A 152 -9.51 13.65 6.98
CA ASN A 152 -8.64 12.84 6.12
C ASN A 152 -9.39 12.26 4.92
N VAL A 153 -10.58 11.73 5.17
CA VAL A 153 -11.43 11.21 4.10
C VAL A 153 -11.84 12.32 3.13
N LEU A 154 -12.22 13.51 3.65
CA LEU A 154 -12.56 14.66 2.81
C LEU A 154 -11.38 15.09 1.95
N THR A 155 -10.15 15.10 2.49
CA THR A 155 -8.93 15.37 1.73
C THR A 155 -8.76 14.36 0.59
N ASN A 156 -8.92 13.06 0.87
CA ASN A 156 -8.78 12.02 -0.15
C ASN A 156 -9.90 12.06 -1.21
N ILE A 157 -11.14 12.38 -0.83
CA ILE A 157 -12.23 12.60 -1.79
C ILE A 157 -11.91 13.86 -2.62
N GLY A 158 -11.36 14.92 -2.02
CA GLY A 158 -10.87 16.09 -2.74
C GLY A 158 -9.85 15.73 -3.81
N SER A 159 -8.90 14.83 -3.50
CA SER A 159 -7.91 14.34 -4.46
C SER A 159 -8.55 13.53 -5.59
N LEU A 160 -9.54 12.71 -5.27
CA LEU A 160 -10.35 12.01 -6.28
C LEU A 160 -11.06 13.01 -7.20
N LYS A 161 -11.69 14.06 -6.65
CA LYS A 161 -12.39 15.09 -7.43
C LYS A 161 -11.46 15.87 -8.32
N LEU A 162 -10.30 16.28 -7.80
CA LEU A 162 -9.23 16.93 -8.58
C LEU A 162 -8.80 16.04 -9.75
N ARG A 163 -8.54 14.75 -9.52
CA ARG A 163 -8.13 13.80 -10.58
C ARG A 163 -9.20 13.61 -11.66
N THR A 164 -10.48 13.74 -11.29
CA THR A 164 -11.61 13.68 -12.24
C THR A 164 -11.96 15.02 -12.88
N GLY A 165 -11.19 16.10 -12.62
CA GLY A 165 -11.43 17.43 -13.17
C GLY A 165 -12.54 18.24 -12.47
N ASN A 166 -13.12 17.73 -11.38
CA ASN A 166 -14.17 18.41 -10.62
C ASN A 166 -13.55 19.42 -9.63
N LEU A 167 -12.99 20.51 -10.16
CA LEU A 167 -12.17 21.47 -9.41
C LEU A 167 -12.93 22.18 -8.28
N ASP A 168 -14.18 22.60 -8.51
CA ASP A 168 -14.97 23.31 -7.49
C ASP A 168 -15.36 22.43 -6.31
N GLU A 169 -15.69 21.17 -6.58
CA GLU A 169 -15.98 20.18 -5.54
C GLU A 169 -14.71 19.83 -4.76
N ALA A 170 -13.57 19.66 -5.45
CA ALA A 170 -12.28 19.45 -4.80
C ALA A 170 -11.92 20.61 -3.86
N LEU A 171 -12.08 21.86 -4.31
CA LEU A 171 -11.83 23.05 -3.51
C LEU A 171 -12.70 23.09 -2.24
N THR A 172 -13.99 22.79 -2.39
CA THR A 172 -14.96 22.75 -1.28
C THR A 172 -14.57 21.70 -0.25
N LEU A 173 -14.20 20.50 -0.70
CA LEU A 173 -13.79 19.39 0.16
C LEU A 173 -12.50 19.71 0.91
N TYR A 174 -11.49 20.27 0.24
CA TYR A 174 -10.23 20.64 0.88
C TYR A 174 -10.40 21.79 1.88
N ARG A 175 -11.23 22.79 1.59
CA ARG A 175 -11.58 23.85 2.56
C ARG A 175 -12.28 23.28 3.78
N SER A 176 -13.25 22.38 3.58
CA SER A 176 -13.94 21.69 4.69
C SER A 176 -12.97 20.89 5.56
N ALA A 177 -12.02 20.17 4.94
CA ALA A 177 -10.98 19.45 5.67
C ALA A 177 -10.07 20.40 6.46
N TYR A 178 -9.62 21.49 5.82
CA TYR A 178 -8.79 22.53 6.45
C TYR A 178 -9.48 23.16 7.68
N GLU A 179 -10.75 23.53 7.59
CA GLU A 179 -11.50 24.11 8.71
C GLU A 179 -11.57 23.16 9.91
N ILE A 180 -11.75 21.86 9.67
CA ILE A 180 -11.74 20.85 10.74
C ILE A 180 -10.34 20.74 11.35
N GLN A 181 -9.30 20.65 10.51
CA GLN A 181 -7.91 20.53 10.98
C GLN A 181 -7.47 21.76 11.76
N GLN A 182 -7.91 22.95 11.35
CA GLN A 182 -7.68 24.21 12.06
C GLN A 182 -8.34 24.20 13.45
N LYS A 183 -9.58 23.72 13.58
CA LYS A 183 -10.27 23.58 14.88
C LYS A 183 -9.53 22.65 15.85
N HIS A 184 -8.79 21.67 15.31
CA HIS A 184 -7.99 20.71 16.08
C HIS A 184 -6.51 21.09 16.20
N ASN A 185 -6.09 22.22 15.65
CA ASN A 185 -4.67 22.63 15.57
C ASN A 185 -3.74 21.57 14.95
N ASP A 186 -4.25 20.77 14.00
CA ASP A 186 -3.49 19.71 13.33
C ASP A 186 -2.62 20.30 12.21
N LEU A 187 -1.50 20.93 12.60
CA LEU A 187 -0.58 21.60 11.68
C LEU A 187 -0.14 20.70 10.50
N PRO A 188 0.26 19.42 10.70
CA PRO A 188 0.65 18.56 9.59
C PRO A 188 -0.45 18.31 8.56
N ARG A 189 -1.72 18.25 8.97
CA ARG A 189 -2.83 18.08 8.01
C ARG A 189 -3.26 19.39 7.40
N MET A 190 -3.19 20.49 8.15
CA MET A 190 -3.46 21.84 7.63
C MET A 190 -2.55 22.17 6.45
N SER A 191 -1.24 21.90 6.56
CA SER A 191 -0.29 22.18 5.47
C SER A 191 -0.64 21.41 4.19
N VAL A 192 -1.04 20.14 4.32
CA VAL A 192 -1.47 19.29 3.19
C VAL A 192 -2.73 19.85 2.54
N SER A 193 -3.74 20.24 3.31
CA SER A 193 -4.96 20.83 2.77
C SER A 193 -4.69 22.16 2.07
N LEU A 194 -3.84 23.01 2.64
CA LEU A 194 -3.42 24.28 2.02
C LEU A 194 -2.69 24.06 0.69
N ASN A 195 -1.76 23.11 0.65
CA ASN A 195 -1.06 22.73 -0.58
C ASN A 195 -2.05 22.25 -1.65
N ASN A 196 -3.01 21.40 -1.27
CA ASN A 196 -4.02 20.90 -2.20
C ASN A 196 -4.99 21.98 -2.69
N ILE A 197 -5.37 22.93 -1.83
CA ILE A 197 -6.15 24.12 -2.22
C ILE A 197 -5.38 24.93 -3.26
N ALA A 198 -4.09 25.18 -3.02
CA ALA A 198 -3.23 25.89 -3.95
C ALA A 198 -3.16 25.18 -5.30
N THR A 199 -2.94 23.86 -5.32
CA THR A 199 -2.96 23.06 -6.56
C THR A 199 -4.28 23.19 -7.33
N VAL A 200 -5.43 23.16 -6.65
CA VAL A 200 -6.73 23.37 -7.32
C VAL A 200 -6.85 24.77 -7.91
N LEU A 201 -6.38 25.80 -7.21
CA LEU A 201 -6.37 27.19 -7.71
C LEU A 201 -5.45 27.35 -8.92
N ASP A 202 -4.32 26.65 -8.93
CA ASP A 202 -3.39 26.56 -10.07
C ASP A 202 -4.08 25.99 -11.31
N HIS A 203 -4.80 24.88 -11.16
CA HIS A 203 -5.61 24.29 -12.24
C HIS A 203 -6.74 25.22 -12.71
N LYS A 204 -7.27 26.07 -11.82
CA LYS A 204 -8.25 27.11 -12.15
C LYS A 204 -7.60 28.39 -12.73
N LYS A 205 -6.27 28.44 -12.86
CA LYS A 205 -5.47 29.58 -13.32
C LYS A 205 -5.55 30.81 -12.41
N ASP A 206 -5.94 30.63 -11.16
CA ASP A 206 -5.86 31.67 -10.13
C ASP A 206 -4.49 31.58 -9.44
N PHE A 207 -3.45 31.93 -10.20
CA PHE A 207 -2.05 31.77 -9.77
C PHE A 207 -1.72 32.64 -8.57
N ARG A 208 -2.31 33.83 -8.47
CA ARG A 208 -2.11 34.71 -7.31
C ARG A 208 -2.62 34.07 -6.03
N ALA A 209 -3.86 33.56 -6.02
CA ALA A 209 -4.37 32.88 -4.84
C ALA A 209 -3.60 31.57 -4.57
N SER A 210 -3.26 30.81 -5.61
CA SER A 210 -2.42 29.60 -5.52
C SER A 210 -1.12 29.87 -4.75
N ILE A 211 -0.37 30.91 -5.13
CA ILE A 211 0.87 31.33 -4.45
C ILE A 211 0.64 31.64 -2.97
N GLU A 212 -0.42 32.38 -2.62
CA GLU A 212 -0.74 32.69 -1.21
C GLU A 212 -0.99 31.43 -0.37
N TYR A 213 -1.72 30.45 -0.91
CA TYR A 213 -1.99 29.20 -0.21
C TYR A 213 -0.75 28.31 -0.11
N TYR A 214 0.07 28.23 -1.15
CA TYR A 214 1.35 27.52 -1.08
C TYR A 214 2.30 28.17 -0.05
N GLN A 215 2.37 29.50 0.04
CA GLN A 215 3.18 30.20 1.04
C GLN A 215 2.75 29.85 2.48
N LYS A 216 1.44 29.81 2.75
CA LYS A 216 0.91 29.38 4.04
C LYS A 216 1.31 27.93 4.35
N SER A 217 1.21 27.03 3.37
CA SER A 217 1.66 25.64 3.51
C SER A 217 3.17 25.58 3.82
N LEU A 218 4.00 26.31 3.08
CA LEU A 218 5.45 26.36 3.26
C LEU A 218 5.85 26.84 4.66
N GLN A 219 5.17 27.84 5.20
CA GLN A 219 5.41 28.33 6.57
C GLN A 219 5.20 27.23 7.60
N ILE A 220 4.08 26.49 7.49
CA ILE A 220 3.80 25.37 8.39
C ILE A 220 4.84 24.25 8.21
N GLU A 221 5.16 23.87 6.98
CA GLU A 221 6.13 22.79 6.72
C GLU A 221 7.55 23.14 7.20
N ARG A 222 7.91 24.43 7.20
CA ARG A 222 9.17 24.92 7.81
C ARG A 222 9.15 24.80 9.34
N ILE A 223 8.03 25.09 10.00
CA ILE A 223 7.86 24.87 11.45
C ILE A 223 7.95 23.37 11.79
N LEU A 224 7.37 22.51 10.94
CA LEU A 224 7.41 21.05 11.11
C LEU A 224 8.74 20.42 10.67
N GLU A 225 9.66 21.22 10.12
CA GLU A 225 10.94 20.79 9.53
C GLU A 225 10.83 19.64 8.51
N ASN A 226 9.68 19.50 7.86
CA ASN A 226 9.41 18.39 6.95
C ASN A 226 10.05 18.67 5.59
N ARG A 227 11.32 18.30 5.44
CA ARG A 227 12.14 18.57 4.25
C ARG A 227 11.51 18.08 2.95
N LYS A 228 10.81 16.94 2.97
CA LYS A 228 10.14 16.39 1.78
C LYS A 228 8.96 17.25 1.36
N SER A 229 8.09 17.62 2.31
CA SER A 229 6.97 18.52 2.01
C SER A 229 7.44 19.91 1.60
N ILE A 230 8.48 20.46 2.26
CA ILE A 230 9.08 21.74 1.85
C ILE A 230 9.49 21.70 0.38
N ALA A 231 10.23 20.66 -0.05
CA ALA A 231 10.63 20.51 -1.45
C ALA A 231 9.42 20.44 -2.39
N THR A 232 8.35 19.72 -2.02
CA THR A 232 7.11 19.64 -2.81
C THR A 232 6.39 20.99 -2.92
N VAL A 233 6.22 21.72 -1.82
CA VAL A 233 5.54 23.02 -1.82
C VAL A 233 6.34 24.05 -2.62
N LEU A 234 7.67 24.01 -2.54
CA LEU A 234 8.55 24.87 -3.36
C LEU A 234 8.38 24.61 -4.87
N LEU A 235 8.15 23.35 -5.29
CA LEU A 235 7.82 23.05 -6.69
C LEU A 235 6.46 23.63 -7.09
N GLY A 236 5.46 23.54 -6.21
CA GLY A 236 4.15 24.17 -6.42
C GLY A 236 4.26 25.69 -6.56
N LEU A 237 5.04 26.33 -5.68
CA LEU A 237 5.34 27.76 -5.77
C LEU A 237 6.05 28.12 -7.05
N ALA A 238 7.08 27.35 -7.44
CA ALA A 238 7.78 27.56 -8.68
C ALA A 238 6.82 27.52 -9.87
N GLY A 239 6.07 26.42 -10.03
CA GLY A 239 5.09 26.27 -11.10
C GLY A 239 4.07 27.41 -11.16
N ALA A 240 3.50 27.81 -10.02
CA ALA A 240 2.55 28.91 -9.95
C ALA A 240 3.19 30.26 -10.32
N ASN A 241 4.45 30.51 -9.92
CA ASN A 241 5.18 31.72 -10.30
C ASN A 241 5.56 31.73 -11.78
N CYS A 242 5.96 30.58 -12.36
CA CYS A 242 6.18 30.43 -13.80
C CYS A 242 4.94 30.87 -14.59
N GLN A 243 3.77 30.34 -14.21
CA GLN A 243 2.50 30.65 -14.89
C GLN A 243 2.03 32.10 -14.66
N ASN A 244 2.40 32.70 -13.51
CA ASN A 244 2.14 34.10 -13.20
C ASN A 244 3.14 35.07 -13.86
N GLY A 245 4.13 34.58 -14.62
CA GLY A 245 5.18 35.38 -15.27
C GLY A 245 6.29 35.86 -14.34
N ALA A 246 6.32 35.40 -13.09
CA ALA A 246 7.33 35.74 -12.08
C ALA A 246 8.52 34.77 -12.13
N HIS A 247 9.20 34.72 -13.29
CA HIS A 247 10.26 33.76 -13.61
C HIS A 247 11.45 33.79 -12.63
N ASP A 248 11.92 34.98 -12.24
CA ASP A 248 13.04 35.12 -11.28
C ASP A 248 12.72 34.47 -9.94
N GLN A 249 11.47 34.64 -9.46
CA GLN A 249 11.02 34.06 -8.21
C GLN A 249 10.84 32.54 -8.33
N ALA A 250 10.37 32.07 -9.48
CA ALA A 250 10.26 30.64 -9.75
C ALA A 250 11.63 29.95 -9.71
N GLU A 251 12.65 30.55 -10.33
CA GLU A 251 14.01 30.01 -10.33
C GLU A 251 14.59 29.88 -8.91
N VAL A 252 14.35 30.88 -8.05
CA VAL A 252 14.75 30.82 -6.63
C VAL A 252 14.14 29.61 -5.93
N TYR A 253 12.82 29.39 -6.09
CA TYR A 253 12.14 28.24 -5.47
C TYR A 253 12.59 26.89 -6.05
N LEU A 254 12.85 26.82 -7.36
CA LEU A 254 13.39 25.61 -7.99
C LEU A 254 14.76 25.25 -7.45
N ARG A 255 15.67 26.22 -7.36
CA ARG A 255 17.02 26.02 -6.81
C ARG A 255 16.98 25.55 -5.35
N GLU A 256 16.11 26.14 -4.51
CA GLU A 256 15.91 25.69 -3.13
C GLU A 256 15.38 24.25 -3.09
N SER A 257 14.36 23.91 -3.88
CA SER A 257 13.79 22.56 -3.95
C SER A 257 14.82 21.52 -4.43
N MET A 258 15.61 21.86 -5.45
CA MET A 258 16.69 21.01 -5.96
C MET A 258 17.75 20.74 -4.90
N ALA A 259 18.19 21.77 -4.18
CA ALA A 259 19.21 21.64 -3.14
C ALA A 259 18.75 20.70 -2.01
N ILE A 260 17.52 20.87 -1.54
CA ILE A 260 16.92 19.99 -0.52
C ILE A 260 16.77 18.58 -1.08
N SER A 261 16.20 18.43 -2.26
CA SER A 261 15.92 17.13 -2.86
C SER A 261 17.19 16.33 -3.16
N LYS A 262 18.26 17.01 -3.58
CA LYS A 262 19.57 16.39 -3.79
C LYS A 262 20.21 15.95 -2.47
N LYS A 263 20.16 16.79 -1.43
CA LYS A 263 20.72 16.49 -0.10
C LYS A 263 20.07 15.26 0.54
N TYR A 264 18.76 15.13 0.42
CA TYR A 264 18.00 14.05 1.08
C TYR A 264 17.57 12.92 0.14
N SER A 265 18.06 12.90 -1.10
CA SER A 265 17.72 11.88 -2.11
C SER A 265 16.21 11.79 -2.41
N PHE A 266 15.49 12.92 -2.41
CA PHE A 266 14.10 12.98 -2.86
C PHE A 266 14.04 12.99 -4.38
N HIS A 267 14.25 11.82 -4.98
CA HIS A 267 14.42 11.67 -6.43
C HIS A 267 13.27 12.21 -7.26
N VAL A 268 12.02 11.99 -6.84
CA VAL A 268 10.83 12.53 -7.54
C VAL A 268 10.87 14.05 -7.57
N ASN A 269 11.05 14.69 -6.41
CA ASN A 269 11.13 16.15 -6.31
C ASN A 269 12.29 16.73 -7.11
N TYR A 270 13.46 16.07 -7.10
CA TYR A 270 14.62 16.51 -7.88
C TYR A 270 14.35 16.44 -9.39
N VAL A 271 13.76 15.35 -9.87
CA VAL A 271 13.42 15.21 -11.29
C VAL A 271 12.34 16.20 -11.71
N SER A 272 11.30 16.40 -10.90
CA SER A 272 10.28 17.42 -11.18
C SER A 272 10.86 18.83 -11.20
N ALA A 273 11.83 19.14 -10.33
CA ALA A 273 12.53 20.42 -10.37
C ALA A 273 13.28 20.64 -11.69
N LEU A 274 13.96 19.60 -12.20
CA LEU A 274 14.62 19.65 -13.51
C LEU A 274 13.61 19.88 -14.65
N GLN A 275 12.42 19.29 -14.59
CA GLN A 275 11.36 19.53 -15.57
C GLN A 275 10.88 20.98 -15.56
N TYR A 276 10.71 21.58 -14.39
CA TYR A 276 10.37 23.00 -14.26
C TYR A 276 11.52 23.92 -14.71
N MET A 277 12.78 23.56 -14.44
CA MET A 277 13.94 24.30 -14.98
C MET A 277 13.97 24.25 -16.51
N ALA A 278 13.68 23.08 -17.09
CA ALA A 278 13.57 22.94 -18.54
C ALA A 278 12.45 23.83 -19.11
N TYR A 279 11.31 23.90 -18.43
CA TYR A 279 10.18 24.76 -18.80
C TYR A 279 10.56 26.26 -18.73
N GLU A 280 11.24 26.69 -17.67
CA GLU A 280 11.72 28.08 -17.55
C GLU A 280 12.74 28.44 -18.64
N CYS A 281 13.71 27.57 -18.93
CA CYS A 281 14.67 27.75 -20.02
C CYS A 281 13.98 27.81 -21.39
N GLU A 282 12.92 27.03 -21.60
CA GLU A 282 12.11 27.05 -22.82
C GLU A 282 11.43 28.42 -23.01
N HIS A 283 10.85 28.98 -21.94
CA HIS A 283 10.19 30.28 -21.93
C HIS A 283 11.16 31.45 -22.11
N THR A 284 12.40 31.32 -21.64
CA THR A 284 13.47 32.31 -21.84
C THR A 284 14.24 32.12 -23.16
N HIS A 285 13.74 31.31 -24.08
CA HIS A 285 14.33 30.98 -25.39
C HIS A 285 15.72 30.33 -25.35
N LYS A 286 16.11 29.75 -24.22
CA LYS A 286 17.36 28.98 -24.03
C LYS A 286 17.14 27.49 -24.34
N LEU A 287 16.75 27.19 -25.59
CA LEU A 287 16.30 25.85 -25.99
C LEU A 287 17.34 24.73 -25.74
N SER A 288 18.63 25.01 -25.91
CA SER A 288 19.69 24.02 -25.65
C SER A 288 19.80 23.66 -24.17
N GLU A 289 19.67 24.65 -23.27
CA GLU A 289 19.68 24.43 -21.82
C GLU A 289 18.42 23.68 -21.37
N ALA A 290 17.27 24.07 -21.90
CA ALA A 290 15.99 23.39 -21.66
C ALA A 290 16.06 21.91 -22.01
N LYS A 291 16.61 21.59 -23.20
CA LYS A 291 16.81 20.21 -23.66
C LYS A 291 17.74 19.42 -22.72
N ASN A 292 18.82 20.02 -22.24
CA ASN A 292 19.74 19.37 -21.30
C ASN A 292 19.04 18.99 -19.99
N PHE A 293 18.29 19.91 -19.39
CA PHE A 293 17.53 19.64 -18.17
C PHE A 293 16.46 18.55 -18.39
N ALA A 294 15.73 18.59 -19.50
CA ALA A 294 14.71 17.59 -19.82
C ALA A 294 15.32 16.19 -20.07
N LEU A 295 16.50 16.12 -20.71
CA LEU A 295 17.23 14.86 -20.90
C LEU A 295 17.78 14.32 -19.57
N GLU A 296 18.34 15.18 -18.71
CA GLU A 296 18.78 14.79 -17.36
C GLU A 296 17.61 14.24 -16.55
N ALA A 297 16.46 14.93 -16.57
CA ALA A 297 15.23 14.47 -15.94
C ALA A 297 14.82 13.07 -16.44
N ASN A 298 14.86 12.83 -17.75
CA ASN A 298 14.56 11.52 -18.32
C ASN A 298 15.55 10.42 -17.85
N THR A 299 16.85 10.71 -17.88
CA THR A 299 17.89 9.76 -17.47
C THR A 299 17.75 9.39 -15.98
N LEU A 300 17.47 10.37 -15.12
CA LEU A 300 17.26 10.13 -13.70
C LEU A 300 15.93 9.41 -13.42
N ALA A 301 14.87 9.73 -14.17
CA ALA A 301 13.62 8.99 -14.08
C ALA A 301 13.82 7.50 -14.42
N ASP A 302 14.65 7.18 -15.41
CA ASP A 302 15.03 5.80 -15.73
C ASP A 302 15.86 5.14 -14.62
N LYS A 303 16.88 5.85 -14.13
CA LYS A 303 17.76 5.37 -13.05
C LYS A 303 17.00 5.03 -11.76
N TYR A 304 15.99 5.83 -11.42
CA TYR A 304 15.21 5.66 -10.19
C TYR A 304 13.86 4.96 -10.41
N HIS A 305 13.64 4.38 -11.59
CA HIS A 305 12.41 3.66 -11.96
C HIS A 305 11.11 4.46 -11.76
N LEU A 306 11.16 5.77 -12.04
CA LEU A 306 10.03 6.70 -11.90
C LEU A 306 9.15 6.68 -13.16
N SER A 307 8.51 5.56 -13.44
CA SER A 307 7.71 5.38 -14.67
C SER A 307 6.55 6.37 -14.79
N HIS A 308 5.94 6.77 -13.68
CA HIS A 308 4.75 7.63 -13.64
C HIS A 308 4.98 9.07 -14.15
N ILE A 309 6.20 9.60 -14.07
CA ILE A 309 6.53 10.97 -14.55
C ILE A 309 7.02 11.00 -16.01
N LYS A 310 7.33 9.83 -16.61
CA LYS A 310 7.93 9.78 -17.96
C LYS A 310 7.03 10.34 -19.04
N GLY A 311 5.70 10.23 -18.91
CA GLY A 311 4.76 10.77 -19.88
C GLY A 311 4.94 12.28 -20.09
N GLU A 312 5.08 13.03 -19.01
CA GLU A 312 5.30 14.48 -19.06
C GLU A 312 6.69 14.84 -19.60
N ILE A 313 7.72 14.10 -19.19
CA ILE A 313 9.09 14.29 -19.69
C ILE A 313 9.17 14.05 -21.20
N TYR A 314 8.53 12.99 -21.71
CA TYR A 314 8.50 12.72 -23.15
C TYR A 314 7.74 13.80 -23.92
N HIS A 315 6.64 14.31 -23.37
CA HIS A 315 5.91 15.40 -23.98
C HIS A 315 6.77 16.66 -24.07
N GLN A 316 7.47 17.03 -23.00
CA GLN A 316 8.37 18.18 -22.97
C GLN A 316 9.53 18.02 -23.98
N LEU A 317 10.18 16.85 -24.01
CA LEU A 317 11.24 16.56 -24.98
C LEU A 317 10.73 16.65 -26.42
N SER A 318 9.52 16.15 -26.71
CA SER A 318 8.90 16.26 -28.03
C SER A 318 8.78 17.72 -28.48
N ILE A 319 8.27 18.60 -27.61
CA ILE A 319 8.11 20.04 -27.90
C ILE A 319 9.47 20.71 -28.12
N LEU A 320 10.46 20.40 -27.28
CA LEU A 320 11.80 21.00 -27.38
C LEU A 320 12.48 20.60 -28.69
N HIS A 321 12.42 19.33 -29.07
CA HIS A 321 12.96 18.86 -30.35
C HIS A 321 12.24 19.49 -31.55
N GLU A 322 10.92 19.65 -31.49
CA GLU A 322 10.15 20.34 -32.53
C GLU A 322 10.57 21.81 -32.69
N LYS A 323 10.68 22.55 -31.58
CA LYS A 323 11.15 23.95 -31.56
C LYS A 323 12.57 24.12 -32.09
N MET A 324 13.41 23.09 -31.96
CA MET A 324 14.78 23.06 -32.47
C MET A 324 14.89 22.59 -33.93
N GLY A 325 13.78 22.18 -34.57
CA GLY A 325 13.77 21.65 -35.94
C GLY A 325 14.22 20.18 -36.06
N GLU A 326 14.41 19.49 -34.94
CA GLU A 326 14.85 18.10 -34.85
C GLU A 326 13.64 17.14 -34.97
N LEU A 327 13.01 17.14 -36.14
CA LEU A 327 11.70 16.52 -36.35
C LEU A 327 11.67 14.99 -36.16
N LYS A 328 12.79 14.30 -36.41
CA LYS A 328 12.87 12.84 -36.23
C LYS A 328 12.82 12.48 -34.74
N GLU A 329 13.57 13.20 -33.93
CA GLU A 329 13.64 13.03 -32.49
C GLU A 329 12.33 13.45 -31.83
N ALA A 330 11.72 14.55 -32.30
CA ALA A 330 10.39 14.97 -31.87
C ALA A 330 9.36 13.84 -32.08
N LEU A 331 9.34 13.23 -33.27
CA LEU A 331 8.45 12.10 -33.57
C LEU A 331 8.69 10.90 -32.66
N VAL A 332 9.95 10.57 -32.36
CA VAL A 332 10.28 9.46 -31.44
C VAL A 332 9.71 9.72 -30.04
N TYR A 333 9.90 10.93 -29.50
CA TYR A 333 9.35 11.27 -28.18
C TYR A 333 7.83 11.38 -28.18
N GLN A 334 7.24 11.84 -29.27
CA GLN A 334 5.80 11.84 -29.46
C GLN A 334 5.22 10.41 -29.43
N GLN A 335 5.85 9.46 -30.13
CA GLN A 335 5.45 8.05 -30.11
C GLN A 335 5.57 7.44 -28.71
N LYS A 336 6.66 7.74 -27.99
CA LYS A 336 6.83 7.31 -26.59
C LYS A 336 5.73 7.87 -25.70
N CYS A 337 5.41 9.15 -25.82
CA CYS A 337 4.31 9.79 -25.10
C CYS A 337 2.95 9.13 -25.41
N SER A 338 2.64 8.87 -26.68
CA SER A 338 1.39 8.20 -27.09
C SER A 338 1.28 6.78 -26.53
N SER A 339 2.34 5.97 -26.66
CA SER A 339 2.37 4.61 -26.10
C SER A 339 2.15 4.59 -24.59
N PHE A 340 2.65 5.61 -23.88
CA PHE A 340 2.46 5.76 -22.45
C PHE A 340 0.99 6.09 -22.11
N LYS A 341 0.34 6.97 -22.88
CA LYS A 341 -1.09 7.31 -22.72
C LYS A 341 -1.99 6.09 -22.98
N ASP A 342 -1.71 5.31 -24.02
CA ASP A 342 -2.49 4.11 -24.36
C ASP A 342 -2.40 3.04 -23.26
N SER A 343 -1.22 2.89 -22.65
CA SER A 343 -1.01 2.00 -21.51
C SER A 343 -1.90 2.39 -20.32
N ILE A 344 -2.06 3.70 -20.05
CA ILE A 344 -2.91 4.20 -18.96
C ILE A 344 -4.39 4.00 -19.28
N ALA A 345 -4.81 4.36 -20.50
CA ALA A 345 -6.21 4.24 -20.92
C ALA A 345 -6.73 2.79 -20.88
N ASN A 346 -5.87 1.81 -21.18
CA ASN A 346 -6.23 0.40 -21.09
C ASN A 346 -6.47 -0.07 -19.65
N VAL A 347 -5.70 0.44 -18.68
CA VAL A 347 -5.93 0.17 -17.25
C VAL A 347 -7.27 0.75 -16.79
N GLU A 348 -7.59 1.98 -17.22
CA GLU A 348 -8.85 2.65 -16.87
C GLU A 348 -10.09 1.97 -17.48
N ARG A 349 -9.99 1.45 -18.71
CA ARG A 349 -11.08 0.66 -19.33
C ARG A 349 -11.33 -0.66 -18.60
N LYS A 350 -10.27 -1.37 -18.21
CA LYS A 350 -10.38 -2.62 -17.44
C LYS A 350 -11.06 -2.37 -16.09
N ALA A 351 -10.67 -1.30 -15.43
CA ALA A 351 -11.28 -0.80 -14.20
C ALA A 351 -12.78 -0.47 -14.33
N ALA A 352 -13.20 0.16 -15.44
CA ALA A 352 -14.60 0.47 -15.68
C ALA A 352 -15.45 -0.80 -15.92
N ALA A 353 -14.89 -1.82 -16.58
CA ALA A 353 -15.55 -3.10 -16.81
C ALA A 353 -15.78 -3.87 -15.49
N ASP A 354 -14.77 -3.93 -14.63
CA ASP A 354 -14.84 -4.59 -13.32
C ASP A 354 -15.93 -3.97 -12.41
N LEU A 355 -16.22 -2.68 -12.59
CA LEU A 355 -17.27 -1.97 -11.86
C LEU A 355 -18.68 -2.32 -12.31
N VAL A 356 -18.93 -2.42 -13.62
CA VAL A 356 -20.28 -2.76 -14.14
C VAL A 356 -20.69 -4.13 -13.60
N ASP A 357 -19.77 -5.09 -13.64
CA ASP A 357 -19.96 -6.43 -13.10
C ASP A 357 -20.22 -6.41 -11.57
N LEU A 358 -19.58 -5.50 -10.84
CA LEU A 358 -19.85 -5.32 -9.40
C LEU A 358 -21.21 -4.66 -9.13
N LYS A 359 -21.58 -3.60 -9.86
CA LYS A 359 -22.86 -2.92 -9.70
C LYS A 359 -24.01 -3.89 -9.93
N GLU A 360 -23.95 -4.69 -11.00
CA GLU A 360 -24.91 -5.76 -11.27
C GLU A 360 -25.03 -6.75 -10.10
N LYS A 361 -23.89 -7.15 -9.51
CA LYS A 361 -23.85 -8.06 -8.35
C LYS A 361 -24.40 -7.43 -7.06
N THR A 362 -24.10 -6.16 -6.79
CA THR A 362 -24.63 -5.46 -5.62
C THR A 362 -26.12 -5.18 -5.74
N VAL A 363 -26.61 -4.87 -6.94
CA VAL A 363 -28.04 -4.70 -7.22
C VAL A 363 -28.77 -6.03 -7.03
N GLN A 364 -28.22 -7.15 -7.55
CA GLN A 364 -28.76 -8.50 -7.33
C GLN A 364 -28.72 -8.97 -5.86
N ALA A 365 -27.75 -8.50 -5.07
CA ALA A 365 -27.71 -8.80 -3.63
C ALA A 365 -28.68 -7.93 -2.80
N SER A 366 -29.14 -6.81 -3.35
CA SER A 366 -30.04 -5.84 -2.69
C SER A 366 -31.52 -5.95 -3.10
N THR A 367 -31.87 -6.79 -4.07
CA THR A 367 -33.28 -7.12 -4.33
C THR A 367 -33.80 -7.99 -3.17
N PRO A 368 -34.78 -7.52 -2.37
CA PRO A 368 -35.30 -8.34 -1.28
C PRO A 368 -35.97 -9.58 -1.87
N ALA A 369 -35.64 -10.75 -1.33
CA ALA A 369 -36.36 -11.98 -1.65
C ALA A 369 -37.87 -11.76 -1.38
N PRO A 370 -38.77 -12.35 -2.20
CA PRO A 370 -40.20 -12.19 -2.02
C PRO A 370 -40.57 -12.64 -0.60
N VAL A 371 -41.15 -11.73 0.17
CA VAL A 371 -41.60 -11.98 1.53
C VAL A 371 -42.78 -12.94 1.46
N VAL A 372 -42.51 -14.23 1.68
CA VAL A 372 -43.56 -15.22 1.94
C VAL A 372 -43.99 -15.06 3.39
N TYR A 373 -45.16 -14.44 3.58
CA TYR A 373 -45.82 -14.28 4.87
C TYR A 373 -46.18 -15.66 5.45
N TRP A 374 -45.57 -16.04 6.59
CA TRP A 374 -45.99 -17.20 7.38
C TRP A 374 -46.62 -16.70 8.70
N PRO A 375 -47.96 -16.79 8.88
CA PRO A 375 -48.67 -16.16 10.00
C PRO A 375 -48.40 -16.74 11.40
N TRP A 376 -47.53 -17.74 11.54
CA TRP A 376 -47.39 -18.52 12.77
C TRP A 376 -46.10 -18.26 13.57
N LEU A 377 -45.15 -17.51 13.03
CA LEU A 377 -43.86 -17.24 13.71
C LEU A 377 -43.87 -16.02 14.65
N SER A 378 -44.84 -15.12 14.50
CA SER A 378 -44.97 -13.89 15.29
C SER A 378 -45.46 -14.13 16.72
N LEU A 379 -46.09 -15.28 17.01
CA LEU A 379 -46.58 -15.62 18.35
C LEU A 379 -45.50 -16.20 19.28
N VAL A 380 -44.39 -16.72 18.74
CA VAL A 380 -43.32 -17.33 19.55
C VAL A 380 -42.27 -16.29 20.00
N LEU A 381 -42.12 -15.19 19.26
CA LEU A 381 -41.12 -14.15 19.55
C LEU A 381 -41.55 -13.13 20.62
N VAL A 382 -42.84 -13.05 20.97
CA VAL A 382 -43.33 -12.16 22.04
C VAL A 382 -43.11 -12.77 23.43
N GLY A 383 -42.90 -14.08 23.54
CA GLY A 383 -42.63 -14.76 24.82
C GLY A 383 -41.17 -14.70 25.30
N SER A 384 -40.19 -14.54 24.39
CA SER A 384 -38.76 -14.58 24.72
C SER A 384 -38.16 -13.21 25.06
N ALA A 385 -38.80 -12.11 24.64
CA ALA A 385 -38.37 -10.75 24.96
C ALA A 385 -38.59 -10.37 26.45
N SER A 386 -39.56 -11.02 27.11
CA SER A 386 -39.91 -10.72 28.51
C SER A 386 -38.93 -11.34 29.54
N LEU A 387 -38.28 -12.46 29.19
CA LEU A 387 -37.28 -13.12 30.05
C LEU A 387 -35.89 -12.50 29.92
N GLY A 388 -35.53 -11.99 28.74
CA GLY A 388 -34.27 -11.28 28.51
C GLY A 388 -34.16 -9.98 29.31
N PHE A 389 -35.28 -9.27 29.50
CA PHE A 389 -35.31 -8.02 30.27
C PHE A 389 -35.14 -8.23 31.79
N ILE A 390 -35.56 -9.39 32.32
CA ILE A 390 -35.41 -9.75 33.73
C ILE A 390 -33.97 -10.18 34.05
N PHE A 391 -33.27 -10.85 33.11
CA PHE A 391 -31.85 -11.19 33.26
C PHE A 391 -30.91 -9.98 33.06
N TYR A 392 -31.27 -9.04 32.20
CA TYR A 392 -30.48 -7.82 31.95
C TYR A 392 -30.42 -6.90 33.19
N ARG A 393 -31.45 -6.90 34.05
CA ARG A 393 -31.51 -6.05 35.24
C ARG A 393 -30.76 -6.59 36.46
N LYS A 394 -30.32 -7.86 36.46
CA LYS A 394 -29.63 -8.49 37.60
C LYS A 394 -28.10 -8.60 37.43
N ARG A 395 -27.55 -8.27 36.25
CA ARG A 395 -26.11 -8.37 35.96
C ARG A 395 -25.35 -7.04 35.99
N LYS A 396 -26.01 -5.92 36.26
CA LYS A 396 -25.41 -4.56 36.28
C LYS A 396 -24.84 -4.13 37.65
N HIS A 397 -24.68 -5.04 38.61
CA HIS A 397 -24.20 -4.69 39.96
C HIS A 397 -22.84 -5.26 40.39
N GLN A 398 -22.10 -5.96 39.54
CA GLN A 398 -20.71 -6.33 39.84
C GLN A 398 -19.87 -6.29 38.56
N HIS A 399 -19.21 -5.15 38.32
CA HIS A 399 -17.89 -4.99 37.71
C HIS A 399 -17.68 -3.48 37.49
N HIS A 400 -16.94 -2.85 38.41
CA HIS A 400 -16.30 -1.57 38.15
C HIS A 400 -15.08 -1.84 37.28
N SER A 401 -15.09 -1.36 36.03
CA SER A 401 -13.89 -1.23 35.21
C SER A 401 -13.17 0.05 35.63
N PRO A 402 -11.86 0.04 35.93
CA PRO A 402 -11.12 1.28 36.08
C PRO A 402 -10.95 1.94 34.71
N ALA A 403 -11.02 3.27 34.70
CA ALA A 403 -10.69 4.09 33.55
C ALA A 403 -9.25 3.81 33.10
N ILE A 404 -9.06 3.44 31.84
CA ILE A 404 -7.74 3.38 31.21
C ILE A 404 -7.32 4.84 30.96
N THR A 405 -6.49 5.36 31.84
CA THR A 405 -5.74 6.60 31.61
C THR A 405 -4.64 6.27 30.60
N GLU A 406 -4.49 7.10 29.57
CA GLU A 406 -3.31 7.08 28.69
C GLU A 406 -2.05 7.15 29.57
N MET A 407 -1.23 6.09 29.54
CA MET A 407 0.11 6.14 30.14
C MET A 407 0.99 6.98 29.21
N ASP A 408 1.29 8.20 29.63
CA ASP A 408 2.42 8.97 29.09
C ASP A 408 3.70 8.14 29.29
N MET A 409 4.20 7.54 28.21
CA MET A 409 5.49 6.88 28.22
C MET A 409 6.59 7.95 28.13
N ASN A 410 7.35 8.10 29.20
CA ASN A 410 8.49 9.02 29.27
C ASN A 410 9.62 8.61 28.28
N GLU A 411 10.44 9.58 27.88
CA GLU A 411 11.57 9.39 26.94
C GLU A 411 12.52 8.24 27.32
N THR A 412 12.65 7.97 28.63
CA THR A 412 13.45 6.87 29.17
C THR A 412 12.88 5.48 28.84
N THR A 413 11.56 5.32 28.76
CA THR A 413 10.92 4.05 28.34
C THR A 413 11.12 3.79 26.85
N VAL A 414 11.13 4.86 26.03
CA VAL A 414 11.40 4.80 24.59
C VAL A 414 12.87 4.48 24.31
N GLN A 415 13.81 5.07 25.07
CA GLN A 415 15.24 4.77 24.97
C GLN A 415 15.58 3.34 25.42
N ALA A 416 15.00 2.86 26.52
CA ALA A 416 15.20 1.49 26.98
C ALA A 416 14.68 0.45 25.97
N ALA A 417 13.55 0.74 25.31
CA ALA A 417 13.01 -0.12 24.24
C ALA A 417 13.88 -0.09 22.96
N GLN A 418 14.52 1.04 22.64
CA GLN A 418 15.46 1.17 21.52
C GLN A 418 16.73 0.33 21.71
N GLU A 419 17.26 0.25 22.94
CA GLU A 419 18.45 -0.57 23.23
C GLU A 419 18.14 -2.08 23.26
N TYR A 420 16.92 -2.47 23.64
CA TYR A 420 16.54 -3.88 23.80
C TYR A 420 16.12 -4.57 22.48
N ILE A 421 15.61 -3.81 21.50
CA ILE A 421 14.93 -4.37 20.32
C ILE A 421 15.83 -4.38 19.06
N VAL A 422 16.97 -3.68 19.09
CA VAL A 422 17.90 -3.52 17.95
C VAL A 422 19.27 -4.20 18.14
N PRO A 423 19.39 -5.53 18.40
CA PRO A 423 20.74 -6.14 18.40
C PRO A 423 21.33 -6.38 17.01
N GLU A 424 20.54 -6.41 15.92
CA GLU A 424 21.06 -6.80 14.58
C GLU A 424 20.96 -5.75 13.46
N VAL A 425 20.23 -4.64 13.67
CA VAL A 425 20.24 -3.54 12.68
C VAL A 425 21.39 -2.58 13.00
N GLY A 426 22.61 -3.08 12.86
CA GLY A 426 23.86 -2.32 12.74
C GLY A 426 24.04 -1.13 13.67
N LYS A 427 24.89 -1.30 14.68
CA LYS A 427 25.66 -0.29 15.44
C LYS A 427 26.43 0.75 14.58
N TYR A 428 26.13 0.92 13.30
CA TYR A 428 26.90 1.71 12.33
C TYR A 428 26.14 2.84 11.62
N ARG A 429 24.91 3.22 12.01
CA ARG A 429 24.20 4.29 11.28
C ARG A 429 23.37 5.32 12.05
N ILE A 430 23.09 5.12 13.34
CA ILE A 430 22.20 6.03 14.08
C ILE A 430 22.98 6.88 15.10
N THR A 431 24.07 6.38 15.67
CA THR A 431 24.89 7.11 16.66
C THR A 431 25.84 8.14 16.04
N ASN A 432 26.38 7.91 14.84
CA ASN A 432 27.36 8.83 14.24
C ASN A 432 26.75 10.13 13.67
N ASN A 433 25.42 10.28 13.62
CA ASN A 433 24.80 11.51 13.12
C ASN A 433 24.29 12.45 14.23
N VAL A 434 24.36 12.07 15.50
CA VAL A 434 23.90 12.96 16.59
C VAL A 434 25.08 13.71 17.22
N GLN A 435 26.29 13.15 17.21
CA GLN A 435 27.49 13.82 17.76
C GLN A 435 28.34 14.55 16.70
N ASP A 436 28.48 14.04 15.48
CA ASP A 436 29.32 14.70 14.45
C ASP A 436 28.67 15.94 13.80
N ILE A 437 27.35 16.12 13.96
CA ILE A 437 26.64 17.35 13.54
C ILE A 437 26.96 18.53 14.47
N ALA A 438 27.50 18.29 15.67
CA ALA A 438 27.91 19.33 16.60
C ALA A 438 29.32 19.90 16.31
N SER A 439 30.14 19.26 15.46
CA SER A 439 31.57 19.63 15.31
C SER A 439 32.09 19.82 13.87
N GLY A 440 31.23 19.79 12.85
CA GLY A 440 31.54 20.41 11.54
C GLY A 440 32.70 19.81 10.74
N ASN A 441 32.98 18.50 10.82
CA ASN A 441 33.96 17.83 9.96
C ASN A 441 33.38 16.59 9.27
N ASN A 442 33.54 16.48 7.95
CA ASN A 442 33.13 15.33 7.12
C ASN A 442 34.23 14.26 7.05
N PRO A 443 33.91 12.96 7.16
CA PRO A 443 34.79 11.88 6.68
C PRO A 443 34.31 11.23 5.37
N THR A 444 35.27 10.89 4.52
CA THR A 444 35.17 10.20 3.22
C THR A 444 34.77 8.71 3.32
N PRO A 445 34.18 8.10 2.28
CA PRO A 445 33.65 6.74 2.34
C PRO A 445 34.69 5.66 2.00
N GLU A 446 34.89 4.68 2.89
CA GLU A 446 35.61 3.43 2.59
C GLU A 446 34.66 2.26 2.27
N LYS A 447 35.15 1.36 1.40
CA LYS A 447 34.43 0.30 0.67
C LYS A 447 33.96 -0.84 1.59
N SER A 448 32.69 -1.24 1.48
CA SER A 448 32.15 -2.45 2.12
C SER A 448 32.48 -3.72 1.32
N GLN A 449 33.15 -4.69 1.95
CA GLN A 449 33.25 -6.06 1.47
C GLN A 449 31.96 -6.85 1.79
N ALA A 450 31.53 -7.68 0.84
CA ALA A 450 30.33 -8.51 0.91
C ALA A 450 30.57 -9.75 1.77
N ILE A 451 29.59 -10.09 2.62
CA ILE A 451 29.48 -11.39 3.29
C ILE A 451 28.36 -12.17 2.59
N ALA A 452 28.67 -13.41 2.18
CA ALA A 452 27.76 -14.31 1.49
C ALA A 452 26.65 -14.84 2.43
N PRO A 453 25.44 -15.17 1.92
CA PRO A 453 24.36 -15.67 2.74
C PRO A 453 24.55 -17.16 3.06
N ASP A 454 24.41 -17.51 4.33
CA ASP A 454 24.31 -18.90 4.80
C ASP A 454 22.96 -19.50 4.37
N ASN A 455 23.05 -20.67 3.73
CA ASN A 455 21.93 -21.57 3.46
C ASN A 455 21.58 -22.32 4.75
N ASP A 456 20.40 -22.08 5.30
CA ASP A 456 19.50 -23.11 5.90
C ASP A 456 18.41 -22.46 6.76
N MET A 457 17.39 -21.90 6.11
CA MET A 457 16.04 -21.79 6.68
C MET A 457 15.02 -21.91 5.55
N ALA A 458 14.48 -23.12 5.37
CA ALA A 458 13.33 -23.34 4.49
C ALA A 458 12.10 -22.64 5.08
N ILE A 459 11.87 -21.40 4.67
CA ILE A 459 10.61 -20.67 4.89
C ILE A 459 9.49 -21.50 4.24
N PRO A 460 8.41 -21.86 4.95
CA PRO A 460 7.29 -22.55 4.31
C PRO A 460 6.72 -21.64 3.20
N LYS A 461 6.67 -22.17 1.97
CA LYS A 461 6.17 -21.43 0.79
C LYS A 461 4.77 -20.87 1.10
N PRO A 462 4.51 -19.57 0.87
CA PRO A 462 3.21 -18.96 1.13
C PRO A 462 2.13 -19.60 0.24
N ALA A 463 1.03 -20.05 0.84
CA ALA A 463 -0.10 -20.63 0.13
C ALA A 463 -0.79 -19.56 -0.73
N VAL A 464 -0.77 -19.75 -2.05
CA VAL A 464 -1.51 -18.91 -2.99
C VAL A 464 -2.96 -19.41 -3.00
N HIS A 465 -3.94 -18.51 -2.88
CA HIS A 465 -5.36 -18.87 -2.82
C HIS A 465 -6.10 -18.37 -4.08
N LEU A 466 -7.10 -19.13 -4.53
CA LEU A 466 -7.98 -18.81 -5.65
C LEU A 466 -9.41 -18.56 -5.15
N GLU A 467 -10.01 -17.47 -5.60
CA GLU A 467 -11.43 -17.18 -5.38
C GLU A 467 -12.32 -18.03 -6.30
N VAL A 468 -13.20 -18.83 -5.69
CA VAL A 468 -14.14 -19.68 -6.42
C VAL A 468 -15.57 -19.53 -5.88
N ILE A 469 -16.56 -19.88 -6.69
CA ILE A 469 -17.98 -19.81 -6.37
C ILE A 469 -18.48 -21.24 -6.12
N ASN A 470 -19.09 -21.47 -4.96
CA ASN A 470 -19.86 -22.66 -4.62
C ASN A 470 -21.36 -22.30 -4.50
N GLY A 471 -22.26 -23.29 -4.48
CA GLY A 471 -23.72 -23.10 -4.38
C GLY A 471 -24.22 -22.29 -3.16
N GLN A 472 -23.35 -21.91 -2.22
CA GLN A 472 -23.63 -21.08 -1.04
C GLN A 472 -22.90 -19.72 -1.03
N GLY A 473 -22.08 -19.39 -2.04
CA GLY A 473 -21.34 -18.11 -2.10
C GLY A 473 -19.87 -18.25 -2.52
N MET A 474 -19.07 -17.20 -2.29
CA MET A 474 -17.64 -17.19 -2.60
C MET A 474 -16.84 -17.96 -1.53
N LYS A 475 -15.90 -18.79 -1.98
CA LYS A 475 -15.00 -19.60 -1.16
C LYS A 475 -13.58 -19.43 -1.68
N LEU A 476 -12.60 -19.33 -0.78
CA LEU A 476 -11.19 -19.39 -1.14
C LEU A 476 -10.73 -20.85 -1.07
N ILE A 477 -10.08 -21.31 -2.13
CA ILE A 477 -9.41 -22.63 -2.16
C ILE A 477 -7.91 -22.43 -2.34
N ASN A 478 -7.11 -23.30 -1.74
CA ASN A 478 -5.67 -23.31 -1.95
C ASN A 478 -5.41 -23.71 -3.41
N LEU A 479 -4.55 -22.97 -4.12
CA LEU A 479 -4.17 -23.30 -5.49
C LEU A 479 -3.48 -24.66 -5.61
N ASP A 480 -2.83 -25.14 -4.54
CA ASP A 480 -2.21 -26.46 -4.52
C ASP A 480 -3.25 -27.60 -4.50
N ASP A 481 -4.47 -27.32 -4.05
CA ASP A 481 -5.60 -28.26 -4.07
C ASP A 481 -6.24 -28.34 -5.48
N VAL A 482 -5.89 -27.43 -6.40
CA VAL A 482 -6.45 -27.38 -7.75
C VAL A 482 -5.68 -28.32 -8.68
N GLN A 483 -6.40 -29.29 -9.27
CA GLN A 483 -5.86 -30.26 -10.20
C GLN A 483 -5.88 -29.73 -11.64
N TRP A 484 -6.97 -29.11 -12.07
CA TRP A 484 -7.03 -28.41 -13.36
C TRP A 484 -8.17 -27.38 -13.38
N PHE A 485 -8.16 -26.55 -14.41
CA PHE A 485 -9.23 -25.64 -14.79
C PHE A 485 -9.82 -26.06 -16.13
N GLN A 486 -11.14 -25.98 -16.25
CA GLN A 486 -11.82 -26.32 -17.49
C GLN A 486 -12.99 -25.37 -17.78
N LYS A 487 -13.15 -25.05 -19.06
CA LYS A 487 -14.32 -24.33 -19.57
C LYS A 487 -15.44 -25.33 -19.84
N GLU A 488 -16.57 -25.16 -19.18
CA GLU A 488 -17.81 -25.89 -19.42
C GLU A 488 -18.89 -24.88 -19.85
N GLY A 489 -19.31 -24.95 -21.12
CA GLY A 489 -20.25 -24.00 -21.70
C GLY A 489 -19.74 -22.54 -21.65
N LYS A 490 -20.47 -21.67 -20.95
CA LYS A 490 -20.11 -20.25 -20.72
C LYS A 490 -19.39 -20.00 -19.38
N SER A 491 -19.14 -21.06 -18.61
CA SER A 491 -18.51 -20.99 -17.28
C SER A 491 -17.12 -21.62 -17.26
N TYR A 492 -16.28 -21.16 -16.34
CA TYR A 492 -14.95 -21.68 -16.06
C TYR A 492 -14.98 -22.30 -14.68
N HIS A 493 -14.31 -23.43 -14.49
CA HIS A 493 -14.33 -24.17 -13.22
C HIS A 493 -12.93 -24.63 -12.84
N ALA A 494 -12.64 -24.63 -11.55
CA ALA A 494 -11.48 -25.23 -10.91
C ALA A 494 -11.89 -26.57 -10.31
N PHE A 495 -11.17 -27.63 -10.67
CA PHE A 495 -11.42 -28.98 -10.21
C PHE A 495 -10.43 -29.32 -9.11
N THR A 496 -10.95 -29.79 -7.98
CA THR A 496 -10.19 -30.24 -6.80
C THR A 496 -10.70 -31.60 -6.37
N GLU A 497 -9.96 -32.30 -5.52
CA GLU A 497 -10.46 -33.55 -4.90
C GLU A 497 -11.76 -33.34 -4.11
N LYS A 498 -11.94 -32.15 -3.52
CA LYS A 498 -13.09 -31.80 -2.67
C LYS A 498 -14.31 -31.36 -3.49
N GLY A 499 -14.20 -31.27 -4.81
CA GLY A 499 -15.27 -30.86 -5.71
C GLY A 499 -14.84 -29.82 -6.74
N ASN A 500 -15.82 -29.43 -7.56
CA ASN A 500 -15.63 -28.50 -8.67
C ASN A 500 -16.22 -27.15 -8.30
N TYR A 501 -15.46 -26.09 -8.53
CA TYR A 501 -15.88 -24.74 -8.14
C TYR A 501 -15.80 -23.80 -9.33
N ARG A 502 -16.81 -22.95 -9.48
CA ARG A 502 -16.86 -22.01 -10.60
C ARG A 502 -15.88 -20.86 -10.37
N VAL A 503 -15.12 -20.51 -11.40
CA VAL A 503 -14.13 -19.42 -11.39
C VAL A 503 -14.64 -18.25 -12.23
N ARG A 504 -14.38 -17.02 -11.79
CA ARG A 504 -14.84 -15.79 -12.47
C ARG A 504 -13.96 -15.40 -13.66
N GLN A 505 -12.67 -15.67 -13.55
CA GLN A 505 -11.69 -15.37 -14.59
C GLN A 505 -11.90 -16.29 -15.80
N ASN A 506 -11.70 -15.75 -17.00
CA ASN A 506 -11.67 -16.55 -18.21
C ASN A 506 -10.33 -17.30 -18.33
N MET A 507 -10.18 -18.15 -19.33
CA MET A 507 -8.99 -19.01 -19.46
C MET A 507 -7.69 -18.24 -19.74
N ALA A 508 -7.74 -17.07 -20.38
CA ALA A 508 -6.56 -16.23 -20.60
C ALA A 508 -6.14 -15.51 -19.31
N ASP A 509 -7.11 -14.91 -18.60
CA ASP A 509 -6.84 -14.25 -17.32
C ASP A 509 -6.35 -15.25 -16.25
N LEU A 510 -6.86 -16.49 -16.28
CA LEU A 510 -6.35 -17.57 -15.44
C LEU A 510 -4.90 -17.90 -15.79
N GLU A 511 -4.58 -18.08 -17.07
CA GLU A 511 -3.21 -18.38 -17.50
C GLU A 511 -2.20 -17.29 -17.09
N ASP A 512 -2.59 -16.02 -17.13
CA ASP A 512 -1.72 -14.91 -16.74
C ASP A 512 -1.57 -14.74 -15.22
N SER A 513 -2.60 -15.08 -14.45
CA SER A 513 -2.60 -14.93 -12.98
C SER A 513 -2.06 -16.14 -12.23
N LEU A 514 -2.05 -17.32 -12.87
CA LEU A 514 -1.55 -18.56 -12.26
C LEU A 514 -0.02 -18.63 -12.28
N PRO A 515 0.62 -19.22 -11.26
CA PRO A 515 2.05 -19.47 -11.28
C PRO A 515 2.45 -20.34 -12.49
N LYS A 516 3.19 -19.74 -13.43
CA LYS A 516 3.70 -20.42 -14.64
C LYS A 516 4.66 -21.58 -14.33
N THR A 517 5.09 -21.71 -13.08
CA THR A 517 5.89 -22.83 -12.58
C THR A 517 5.06 -24.03 -12.14
N LYS A 518 3.71 -23.92 -12.10
CA LYS A 518 2.81 -25.04 -11.74
C LYS A 518 1.73 -25.33 -12.79
N PHE A 519 1.15 -24.29 -13.39
CA PHE A 519 0.01 -24.43 -14.28
C PHE A 519 0.39 -24.23 -15.74
N PHE A 520 -0.12 -25.10 -16.62
CA PHE A 520 0.12 -25.02 -18.06
C PHE A 520 -1.17 -25.20 -18.85
N ARG A 521 -1.37 -24.32 -19.85
CA ARG A 521 -2.54 -24.38 -20.71
C ARG A 521 -2.34 -25.34 -21.87
N ILE A 522 -3.04 -26.47 -21.84
CA ILE A 522 -2.88 -27.51 -22.86
C ILE A 522 -3.74 -27.29 -24.10
N ASN A 523 -4.87 -26.57 -23.97
CA ASN A 523 -5.71 -26.17 -25.09
C ASN A 523 -6.58 -24.94 -24.72
N ARG A 524 -7.43 -24.48 -25.65
CA ARG A 524 -8.28 -23.29 -25.45
C ARG A 524 -9.21 -23.37 -24.22
N SER A 525 -9.53 -24.58 -23.78
CA SER A 525 -10.54 -24.87 -22.76
C SER A 525 -10.00 -25.51 -21.49
N VAL A 526 -8.69 -25.82 -21.37
CA VAL A 526 -8.12 -26.53 -20.22
C VAL A 526 -6.73 -26.01 -19.84
N ILE A 527 -6.55 -25.73 -18.54
CA ILE A 527 -5.25 -25.48 -17.88
C ILE A 527 -5.06 -26.56 -16.83
N ILE A 528 -3.94 -27.28 -16.86
CA ILE A 528 -3.68 -28.35 -15.88
C ILE A 528 -2.64 -27.91 -14.86
N ASN A 529 -2.73 -28.47 -13.66
CA ASN A 529 -1.64 -28.44 -12.70
C ASN A 529 -0.66 -29.57 -13.04
N THR A 530 0.54 -29.20 -13.49
CA THR A 530 1.55 -30.16 -13.96
C THR A 530 2.04 -31.09 -12.84
N SER A 531 2.02 -30.65 -11.58
CA SER A 531 2.39 -31.51 -10.44
C SER A 531 1.35 -32.61 -10.15
N GLN A 532 0.13 -32.46 -10.67
CA GLN A 532 -0.97 -33.39 -10.52
C GLN A 532 -1.12 -34.32 -11.74
N MET A 533 -0.15 -34.35 -12.67
CA MET A 533 -0.13 -35.29 -13.79
C MET A 533 0.37 -36.68 -13.36
N SER A 534 -0.31 -37.74 -13.80
CA SER A 534 0.12 -39.13 -13.56
C SER A 534 1.06 -39.61 -14.66
N ASN A 535 0.59 -39.58 -15.91
CA ASN A 535 1.38 -39.88 -17.10
C ASN A 535 0.78 -39.20 -18.33
N TYR A 536 1.45 -39.37 -19.47
CA TYR A 536 0.86 -39.11 -20.78
C TYR A 536 1.20 -40.25 -21.73
N SER A 537 0.32 -40.53 -22.68
CA SER A 537 0.54 -41.56 -23.70
C SER A 537 0.16 -41.05 -25.09
N PHE A 538 0.81 -41.59 -26.11
CA PHE A 538 0.42 -41.33 -27.49
C PHE A 538 -1.02 -41.80 -27.73
N TRP A 539 -1.75 -41.07 -28.58
CA TRP A 539 -3.10 -41.43 -29.01
C TRP A 539 -3.12 -41.63 -30.54
N GLU A 540 -3.68 -40.69 -31.28
CA GLU A 540 -3.81 -40.69 -32.74
C GLU A 540 -3.74 -39.24 -33.26
N ASN A 541 -3.47 -39.05 -34.55
CA ASN A 541 -3.43 -37.73 -35.21
C ASN A 541 -2.46 -36.72 -34.54
N HIS A 542 -1.27 -37.16 -34.16
CA HIS A 542 -0.24 -36.33 -33.51
C HIS A 542 -0.70 -35.69 -32.18
N LYS A 543 -1.65 -36.33 -31.51
CA LYS A 543 -2.13 -35.93 -30.19
C LYS A 543 -1.73 -36.95 -29.13
N TYR A 544 -1.61 -36.47 -27.90
CA TYR A 544 -1.33 -37.25 -26.72
C TYR A 544 -2.48 -37.10 -25.72
N ILE A 545 -2.67 -38.10 -24.88
CA ILE A 545 -3.55 -38.00 -23.72
C ILE A 545 -2.70 -37.76 -22.48
N ILE A 546 -3.04 -36.73 -21.73
CA ILE A 546 -2.56 -36.46 -20.37
C ILE A 546 -3.55 -37.07 -19.40
N ARG A 547 -3.06 -37.88 -18.46
CA ARG A 547 -3.84 -38.41 -17.35
C ARG A 547 -3.50 -37.67 -16.07
N MET A 548 -4.51 -37.30 -15.29
CA MET A 548 -4.33 -36.63 -13.99
C MET A 548 -4.27 -37.66 -12.84
N ARG A 549 -3.74 -37.25 -11.68
CA ARG A 549 -3.76 -37.97 -10.41
C ARG A 549 -5.01 -37.59 -9.62
N ASP A 550 -6.19 -37.82 -10.20
CA ASP A 550 -7.48 -37.65 -9.54
C ASP A 550 -8.21 -39.00 -9.45
N PRO A 551 -9.17 -39.17 -8.51
CA PRO A 551 -9.88 -40.44 -8.33
C PRO A 551 -10.61 -40.94 -9.58
N ARG A 552 -10.95 -40.05 -10.52
CA ARG A 552 -11.63 -40.38 -11.77
C ARG A 552 -10.67 -40.60 -12.94
N LYS A 553 -9.36 -40.44 -12.74
CA LYS A 553 -8.31 -40.52 -13.77
C LYS A 553 -8.66 -39.69 -15.01
N SER A 554 -8.99 -38.43 -14.78
CA SER A 554 -9.42 -37.50 -15.80
C SER A 554 -8.37 -37.38 -16.91
N GLU A 555 -8.82 -37.46 -18.16
CA GLU A 555 -7.98 -37.51 -19.36
C GLU A 555 -8.18 -36.27 -20.25
N PHE A 556 -7.08 -35.68 -20.73
CA PHE A 556 -7.11 -34.52 -21.61
C PHE A 556 -6.22 -34.69 -22.84
N THR A 557 -6.71 -34.25 -24.00
CA THR A 557 -5.93 -34.29 -25.23
C THR A 557 -5.04 -33.05 -25.38
N ILE A 558 -3.77 -33.26 -25.75
CA ILE A 558 -2.77 -32.22 -26.05
C ILE A 558 -2.12 -32.47 -27.43
N SER A 559 -1.76 -31.41 -28.15
CA SER A 559 -1.01 -31.53 -29.41
C SER A 559 0.47 -31.81 -29.16
N ARG A 560 1.14 -32.46 -30.11
CA ARG A 560 2.60 -32.71 -30.04
C ARG A 560 3.42 -31.45 -29.78
N ASN A 561 3.08 -30.32 -30.42
CA ASN A 561 3.80 -29.05 -30.25
C ASN A 561 3.61 -28.49 -28.83
N ARG A 562 2.38 -28.46 -28.30
CA ARG A 562 2.13 -27.99 -26.94
C ARG A 562 2.72 -28.90 -25.87
N LEU A 563 2.77 -30.21 -26.11
CA LEU A 563 3.46 -31.15 -25.23
C LEU A 563 4.96 -30.87 -25.17
N ARG A 564 5.58 -30.52 -26.30
CA ARG A 564 7.00 -30.13 -26.35
C ARG A 564 7.25 -28.85 -25.54
N GLU A 565 6.45 -27.81 -25.74
CA GLU A 565 6.54 -26.56 -24.96
C GLU A 565 6.39 -26.82 -23.45
N MET A 566 5.45 -27.68 -23.06
CA MET A 566 5.26 -28.07 -21.66
C MET A 566 6.50 -28.77 -21.08
N LYS A 567 7.13 -29.67 -21.85
CA LYS A 567 8.37 -30.35 -21.42
C LYS A 567 9.51 -29.37 -21.22
N GLU A 568 9.71 -28.46 -22.17
CA GLU A 568 10.73 -27.40 -22.10
C GLU A 568 10.51 -26.48 -20.89
N THR A 569 9.25 -26.24 -20.52
CA THR A 569 8.90 -25.31 -19.42
C THR A 569 9.01 -25.94 -18.03
N PHE A 570 8.68 -27.22 -17.86
CA PHE A 570 8.52 -27.83 -16.52
C PHE A 570 9.47 -29.00 -16.22
N ASN A 571 10.34 -29.40 -17.14
CA ASN A 571 11.19 -30.60 -17.00
C ASN A 571 10.36 -31.85 -16.58
N VAL A 572 9.14 -31.95 -17.10
CA VAL A 572 8.16 -32.97 -16.71
C VAL A 572 8.49 -34.28 -17.44
N PHE A 573 9.00 -35.23 -16.66
CA PHE A 573 9.41 -36.60 -17.04
C PHE A 573 10.53 -36.66 -18.08
N GLU A 574 11.79 -36.50 -17.63
CA GLU A 574 12.92 -37.23 -18.18
C GLU A 574 13.03 -38.57 -17.45
N ASN A 575 12.33 -39.57 -17.99
CA ASN A 575 12.63 -41.00 -17.94
C ASN A 575 11.62 -41.75 -18.81
#